data_AF-A0A140NQK9-F1
#
_entry.id   AF-A0A140NQK9-F1
#
_cell.length_a   1.000
_cell.length_b   1.000
_cell.length_c   1.000
_cell.angle_alpha   90.00
_cell.angle_beta   90.00
_cell.angle_gamma   90.00
#
_symmetry.space_group_name_H-M   'P 1'
#
loop_
_entity.id
_entity.type
_entity.pdbx_description
1 polymer ?
#
loop_
_entity_poly.entity_id
_entity_poly.type
_entity_poly.pdbx_seq_one_letter_code
_entity_poly.pdbx_strand_id
1 'polypeptide(L)'
;MWDQNKSVEYIKNNAEPSSLGQCASYVKKALIHGGASIKNSGINSAKDYGPWLIENGFTPVPGAEAQKEGISYSVLGQQKGDVVIIERLKNPKNARSIHGHMAMFDGKHWVSDFVQQRGFYPNQEYRDESTPFVLYRYAGNQPADEKKKKKQVPS
;
A
#
# COMPACT_ATOMS: atom_id res chain seq x y z
N MET A 1 0.75 -9.55 16.38
CA MET A 1 1.79 -9.05 15.46
C MET A 1 1.33 -9.40 14.06
N TRP A 2 1.46 -8.49 13.11
CA TRP A 2 1.06 -8.73 11.71
C TRP A 2 2.13 -9.56 10.99
N ASP A 3 1.71 -10.57 10.24
CA ASP A 3 2.53 -11.50 9.46
C ASP A 3 2.61 -11.03 8.00
N GLN A 4 3.74 -10.43 7.67
CA GLN A 4 4.04 -9.92 6.34
C GLN A 4 4.00 -11.00 5.26
N ASN A 5 4.48 -12.21 5.56
CA ASN A 5 4.57 -13.26 4.57
C ASN A 5 3.19 -13.79 4.22
N LYS A 6 2.33 -14.03 5.23
CA LYS A 6 0.94 -14.45 5.00
C LYS A 6 0.14 -13.43 4.20
N SER A 7 0.31 -12.15 4.49
CA SER A 7 -0.39 -11.10 3.74
C SER A 7 0.07 -11.03 2.28
N VAL A 8 1.39 -11.06 2.05
CA VAL A 8 1.95 -10.99 0.70
C VAL A 8 1.62 -12.25 -0.11
N GLU A 9 1.66 -13.43 0.51
CA GLU A 9 1.25 -14.66 -0.14
C GLU A 9 -0.24 -14.63 -0.52
N TYR A 10 -1.09 -14.15 0.41
CA TYR A 10 -2.52 -14.03 0.14
C TYR A 10 -2.81 -13.11 -1.05
N ILE A 11 -2.23 -11.91 -1.09
CA ILE A 11 -2.53 -10.98 -2.18
C ILE A 11 -2.04 -11.49 -3.53
N LYS A 12 -0.89 -12.15 -3.58
CA LYS A 12 -0.36 -12.76 -4.80
C LYS A 12 -1.26 -13.88 -5.31
N ASN A 13 -1.68 -14.78 -4.43
CA ASN A 13 -2.45 -15.97 -4.81
C ASN A 13 -3.90 -15.66 -5.18
N ASN A 14 -4.39 -14.48 -4.79
CA ASN A 14 -5.74 -14.02 -5.10
C ASN A 14 -5.76 -12.90 -6.14
N ALA A 15 -4.63 -12.52 -6.76
CA ALA A 15 -4.61 -11.48 -7.77
C ALA A 15 -5.31 -11.95 -9.06
N GLU A 16 -6.15 -11.08 -9.63
CA GLU A 16 -6.85 -11.34 -10.87
C GLU A 16 -5.97 -11.04 -12.10
N PRO A 17 -6.29 -11.59 -13.29
CA PRO A 17 -5.57 -11.26 -14.52
C PRO A 17 -5.62 -9.78 -14.91
N SER A 18 -6.64 -9.04 -14.45
CA SER A 18 -6.81 -7.60 -14.72
C SER A 18 -7.65 -6.94 -13.63
N SER A 19 -7.64 -5.60 -13.56
CA SER A 19 -8.36 -4.88 -12.51
C SER A 19 -9.87 -5.10 -12.56
N LEU A 20 -10.45 -5.45 -11.41
CA LEU A 20 -11.89 -5.50 -11.17
C LEU A 20 -12.43 -4.19 -10.56
N GLY A 21 -11.55 -3.24 -10.26
CA GLY A 21 -11.89 -2.02 -9.51
C GLY A 21 -12.15 -2.31 -8.04
N GLN A 22 -11.54 -3.37 -7.49
CA GLN A 22 -11.75 -3.84 -6.12
C GLN A 22 -10.47 -3.81 -5.28
N CYS A 23 -9.50 -2.95 -5.64
CA CYS A 23 -8.20 -2.84 -4.98
C CYS A 23 -8.30 -2.77 -3.45
N ALA A 24 -9.19 -1.93 -2.92
CA ALA A 24 -9.43 -1.79 -1.49
C ALA A 24 -9.86 -3.11 -0.82
N SER A 25 -10.75 -3.87 -1.46
CA SER A 25 -11.22 -5.16 -0.96
C SER A 25 -10.10 -6.20 -0.89
N TYR A 26 -9.30 -6.31 -1.96
CA TYR A 26 -8.25 -7.32 -2.07
C TYR A 26 -7.09 -7.03 -1.11
N VAL A 27 -6.61 -5.77 -1.06
CA VAL A 27 -5.53 -5.40 -0.12
C VAL A 27 -5.99 -5.51 1.33
N LYS A 28 -7.23 -5.12 1.65
CA LYS A 28 -7.81 -5.34 3.00
C LYS A 28 -7.80 -6.82 3.38
N LYS A 29 -8.32 -7.70 2.51
CA LYS A 29 -8.36 -9.15 2.79
C LYS A 29 -6.96 -9.70 3.05
N ALA A 30 -5.98 -9.28 2.25
CA ALA A 30 -4.57 -9.65 2.46
C ALA A 30 -4.06 -9.19 3.83
N LEU A 31 -4.29 -7.92 4.18
CA LEU A 31 -3.89 -7.37 5.48
C LEU A 31 -4.52 -8.11 6.65
N ILE A 32 -5.83 -8.42 6.57
CA ILE A 32 -6.55 -9.21 7.58
C ILE A 32 -6.01 -10.64 7.66
N HIS A 33 -5.67 -11.26 6.53
CA HIS A 33 -5.07 -12.59 6.49
C HIS A 33 -3.65 -12.60 7.10
N GLY A 34 -2.94 -11.48 7.02
CA GLY A 34 -1.71 -11.22 7.78
C GLY A 34 -1.96 -10.92 9.26
N GLY A 35 -3.20 -10.86 9.75
CA GLY A 35 -3.53 -10.61 11.15
C GLY A 35 -3.85 -9.15 11.49
N ALA A 36 -4.17 -8.31 10.51
CA ALA A 36 -4.79 -7.01 10.77
C ALA A 36 -6.22 -7.21 11.31
N SER A 37 -6.67 -6.32 12.18
CA SER A 37 -7.98 -6.35 12.82
C SER A 37 -9.10 -6.08 11.81
N ILE A 38 -10.17 -6.86 11.88
CA ILE A 38 -11.39 -6.63 11.10
C ILE A 38 -12.14 -5.36 11.58
N LYS A 39 -11.91 -4.92 12.82
CA LYS A 39 -12.54 -3.72 13.38
C LYS A 39 -12.22 -2.51 12.49
N ASN A 40 -13.21 -1.65 12.26
CA ASN A 40 -13.13 -0.44 11.44
C ASN A 40 -12.70 -0.65 9.98
N SER A 41 -12.66 -1.89 9.48
CA SER A 41 -12.21 -2.20 8.10
C SER A 41 -13.30 -2.02 7.01
N GLY A 42 -14.47 -1.48 7.37
CA GLY A 42 -15.61 -1.22 6.49
C GLY A 42 -15.43 -0.02 5.56
N ILE A 43 -14.20 0.27 5.14
CA ILE A 43 -13.85 1.42 4.31
C ILE A 43 -14.01 1.06 2.83
N ASN A 44 -14.72 1.91 2.09
CA ASN A 44 -15.04 1.66 0.66
C ASN A 44 -13.96 2.21 -0.29
N SER A 45 -13.51 3.44 -0.08
CA SER A 45 -12.54 4.09 -0.97
C SER A 45 -11.11 3.77 -0.54
N ALA A 46 -10.25 3.41 -1.48
CA ALA A 46 -8.85 3.11 -1.20
C ALA A 46 -8.10 4.29 -0.57
N LYS A 47 -8.34 5.52 -1.06
CA LYS A 47 -7.72 6.76 -0.52
C LYS A 47 -7.97 6.98 0.98
N ASP A 48 -9.02 6.38 1.55
CA ASP A 48 -9.43 6.60 2.94
C ASP A 48 -8.87 5.53 3.91
N TYR A 49 -8.03 4.59 3.45
CA TYR A 49 -7.51 3.48 4.29
C TYR A 49 -6.39 3.88 5.27
N GLY A 50 -5.80 5.07 5.13
CA GLY A 50 -4.66 5.52 5.94
C GLY A 50 -4.88 5.39 7.46
N PRO A 51 -5.97 5.90 8.04
CA PRO A 51 -6.26 5.76 9.46
C PRO A 51 -6.34 4.30 9.94
N TRP A 52 -6.99 3.42 9.17
CA TRP A 52 -7.10 2.01 9.54
C TRP A 52 -5.76 1.27 9.47
N LEU A 53 -4.88 1.64 8.53
CA LEU A 53 -3.51 1.13 8.50
C LEU A 53 -2.74 1.53 9.78
N ILE A 54 -2.90 2.77 10.24
CA ILE A 54 -2.28 3.26 11.48
C ILE A 54 -2.79 2.50 12.70
N GLU A 55 -4.11 2.29 12.80
CA GLU A 55 -4.72 1.47 13.86
C GLU A 55 -4.16 0.03 13.89
N ASN A 56 -3.72 -0.48 12.74
CA ASN A 56 -3.14 -1.81 12.60
C ASN A 56 -1.60 -1.84 12.70
N GLY A 57 -0.98 -0.77 13.20
CA GLY A 57 0.45 -0.72 13.49
C GLY A 57 1.33 -0.45 12.26
N PHE A 58 0.74 0.04 11.17
CA PHE A 58 1.51 0.63 10.08
C PHE A 58 1.81 2.10 10.37
N THR A 59 2.91 2.60 9.85
CA THR A 59 3.28 4.01 9.92
C THR A 59 3.57 4.54 8.52
N PRO A 60 3.19 5.78 8.21
CA PRO A 60 3.67 6.44 7.00
C PRO A 60 5.19 6.42 6.93
N VAL A 61 5.76 6.19 5.75
CA VAL A 61 7.19 6.28 5.49
C VAL A 61 7.51 7.73 5.11
N PRO A 62 8.21 8.51 5.96
CA PRO A 62 8.53 9.90 5.65
C PRO A 62 9.45 9.98 4.43
N GLY A 63 9.22 10.96 3.54
CA GLY A 63 10.04 11.17 2.35
C GLY A 63 9.94 10.05 1.30
N ALA A 64 8.86 9.26 1.33
CA ALA A 64 8.61 8.29 0.26
C ALA A 64 8.39 9.02 -1.07
N GLU A 65 9.24 8.73 -2.05
CA GLU A 65 9.27 9.40 -3.36
C GLU A 65 9.10 8.39 -4.49
N ALA A 66 8.37 8.79 -5.53
CA ALA A 66 8.25 7.99 -6.74
C ALA A 66 9.56 8.05 -7.53
N GLN A 67 10.06 6.90 -7.95
CA GLN A 67 11.16 6.77 -8.88
C GLN A 67 10.62 6.24 -10.22
N LYS A 68 11.07 6.82 -11.33
CA LYS A 68 10.69 6.41 -12.68
C LYS A 68 11.88 5.84 -13.42
N GLU A 69 11.70 4.65 -13.99
CA GLU A 69 12.67 3.97 -14.85
C GLU A 69 11.99 3.56 -16.15
N GLY A 70 12.27 4.29 -17.23
CA GLY A 70 11.56 4.13 -18.50
C GLY A 70 10.05 4.36 -18.33
N ILE A 71 9.25 3.31 -18.53
CA ILE A 71 7.78 3.34 -18.39
C ILE A 71 7.28 2.81 -17.03
N SER A 72 8.20 2.37 -16.17
CA SER A 72 7.90 1.76 -14.88
C SER A 72 8.12 2.74 -13.73
N TYR A 73 7.33 2.59 -12.67
CA TYR A 73 7.42 3.38 -11.45
C TYR A 73 7.70 2.49 -10.24
N SER A 74 8.48 2.98 -9.31
CA SER A 74 8.71 2.37 -7.99
C SER A 74 8.62 3.47 -6.93
N VAL A 75 8.61 3.08 -5.66
CA VAL A 75 8.84 4.00 -4.55
C VAL A 75 10.26 3.75 -4.04
N LEU A 76 11.05 4.81 -3.88
CA LEU A 76 12.42 4.72 -3.41
C LEU A 76 12.46 4.01 -2.04
N GLY A 77 13.27 2.95 -1.94
CA GLY A 77 13.37 2.17 -0.70
C GLY A 77 12.12 1.37 -0.33
N GLN A 78 11.24 1.07 -1.29
CA GLN A 78 10.10 0.16 -1.09
C GLN A 78 10.56 -1.21 -0.57
N GLN A 79 9.78 -1.77 0.36
CA GLN A 79 10.04 -3.05 1.01
C GLN A 79 8.85 -3.95 0.85
N LYS A 80 9.10 -5.27 0.79
CA LYS A 80 8.03 -6.27 0.79
C LYS A 80 7.03 -5.95 1.91
N GLY A 81 5.74 -6.07 1.64
CA GLY A 81 4.65 -5.78 2.57
C GLY A 81 4.32 -4.30 2.76
N ASP A 82 5.05 -3.38 2.13
CA ASP A 82 4.62 -1.98 2.08
C ASP A 82 3.26 -1.86 1.39
N VAL A 83 2.44 -0.91 1.85
CA VAL A 83 1.15 -0.59 1.27
C VAL A 83 1.16 0.84 0.79
N VAL A 84 0.87 1.06 -0.49
CA VAL A 84 0.66 2.40 -1.03
C VAL A 84 -0.82 2.74 -0.98
N ILE A 85 -1.14 3.96 -0.54
CA ILE A 85 -2.45 4.59 -0.72
C ILE A 85 -2.24 5.76 -1.68
N ILE A 86 -2.94 5.75 -2.80
CA ILE A 86 -2.88 6.78 -3.85
C ILE A 86 -4.19 7.56 -3.83
N GLU A 87 -4.08 8.88 -3.91
CA GLU A 87 -5.23 9.77 -3.95
C GLU A 87 -6.10 9.57 -5.18
N ARG A 88 -7.29 10.18 -5.17
CA ARG A 88 -8.14 10.25 -6.37
C ARG A 88 -7.47 11.05 -7.49
N LEU A 89 -7.78 10.69 -8.73
CA LEU A 89 -7.47 11.55 -9.88
C LEU A 89 -8.22 12.88 -9.78
N LYS A 90 -7.58 13.97 -10.19
CA LYS A 90 -8.20 15.30 -10.27
C LYS A 90 -9.15 15.38 -11.45
N ASN A 91 -8.79 14.77 -12.59
CA ASN A 91 -9.58 14.77 -13.82
C ASN A 91 -9.85 13.33 -14.29
N PRO A 92 -10.68 12.56 -13.57
CA PRO A 92 -10.87 11.14 -13.87
C PRO A 92 -11.63 10.93 -15.18
N LYS A 93 -11.10 10.11 -16.09
CA LYS A 93 -11.87 9.60 -17.24
C LYS A 93 -12.86 8.51 -16.85
N ASN A 94 -12.63 7.86 -15.71
CA ASN A 94 -13.49 6.81 -15.15
C ASN A 94 -13.98 7.20 -13.76
N ALA A 95 -15.29 7.13 -13.51
CA ALA A 95 -15.90 7.45 -12.22
C ALA A 95 -15.27 6.68 -11.05
N ARG A 96 -14.74 5.46 -11.25
CA ARG A 96 -14.10 4.67 -10.19
C ARG A 96 -12.82 5.31 -9.64
N SER A 97 -12.14 6.14 -10.42
CA SER A 97 -10.89 6.80 -10.00
C SER A 97 -11.09 7.85 -8.91
N ILE A 98 -12.33 8.21 -8.56
CA ILE A 98 -12.65 9.06 -7.39
C ILE A 98 -12.35 8.37 -6.06
N HIS A 99 -12.24 7.04 -6.05
CA HIS A 99 -11.97 6.25 -4.86
C HIS A 99 -10.46 6.12 -4.55
N GLY A 100 -9.61 6.69 -5.40
CA GLY A 100 -8.16 6.50 -5.35
C GLY A 100 -7.76 5.06 -5.64
N HIS A 101 -6.57 4.68 -5.22
CA HIS A 101 -6.04 3.33 -5.42
C HIS A 101 -5.20 2.87 -4.23
N MET A 102 -5.09 1.57 -4.02
CA MET A 102 -4.14 1.01 -3.07
C MET A 102 -3.56 -0.31 -3.56
N ALA A 103 -2.30 -0.57 -3.20
CA ALA A 103 -1.59 -1.78 -3.57
C ALA A 103 -0.56 -2.15 -2.48
N MET A 104 -0.21 -3.43 -2.40
CA MET A 104 0.84 -3.97 -1.55
C MET A 104 2.05 -4.37 -2.39
N PHE A 105 3.26 -4.08 -1.94
CA PHE A 105 4.48 -4.52 -2.61
C PHE A 105 4.82 -5.95 -2.20
N ASP A 106 4.91 -6.87 -3.16
CA ASP A 106 5.14 -8.29 -2.88
C ASP A 106 6.64 -8.66 -2.73
N GLY A 107 7.52 -7.67 -2.88
CA GLY A 107 8.97 -7.81 -2.97
C GLY A 107 9.51 -7.71 -4.41
N LYS A 108 8.64 -7.80 -5.42
CA LYS A 108 8.98 -7.70 -6.85
C LYS A 108 8.00 -6.79 -7.62
N HIS A 109 6.71 -6.93 -7.39
CA HIS A 109 5.65 -6.16 -8.03
C HIS A 109 4.73 -5.51 -7.00
N TRP A 110 4.05 -4.46 -7.42
CA TRP A 110 2.91 -3.91 -6.71
C TRP A 110 1.67 -4.71 -7.08
N VAL A 111 0.89 -5.12 -6.08
CA VAL A 111 -0.28 -5.98 -6.26
C VAL A 111 -1.48 -5.36 -5.55
N SER A 112 -2.61 -5.26 -6.26
CA SER A 112 -3.89 -4.83 -5.72
C SER A 112 -4.90 -5.98 -5.83
N ASP A 113 -6.03 -5.74 -6.48
CA ASP A 113 -6.87 -6.75 -7.13
C ASP A 113 -6.20 -7.41 -8.34
N PHE A 114 -5.08 -6.89 -8.85
CA PHE A 114 -4.29 -7.49 -9.93
C PHE A 114 -2.79 -7.17 -9.76
N VAL A 115 -1.92 -7.85 -10.52
CA VAL A 115 -0.47 -7.56 -10.53
C VAL A 115 -0.16 -6.40 -11.47
N GLN A 116 0.47 -5.35 -10.94
CA GLN A 116 0.77 -4.12 -11.68
C GLN A 116 2.15 -4.18 -12.32
N GLN A 117 2.18 -4.28 -13.66
CA GLN A 117 3.42 -4.49 -14.42
C GLN A 117 4.32 -3.25 -14.53
N ARG A 118 3.77 -2.04 -14.30
CA ARG A 118 4.46 -0.77 -14.50
C ARG A 118 4.64 0.03 -13.22
N GLY A 119 4.59 -0.64 -12.07
CA GLY A 119 4.77 0.01 -10.77
C GLY A 119 3.52 0.19 -9.96
N PHE A 120 3.60 1.05 -8.95
CA PHE A 120 2.54 1.27 -7.97
C PHE A 120 1.35 2.07 -8.51
N TYR A 121 1.56 2.92 -9.53
CA TYR A 121 0.46 3.54 -10.27
C TYR A 121 -0.26 2.51 -11.16
N PRO A 122 -1.59 2.28 -10.96
CA PRO A 122 -2.29 1.15 -11.55
C PRO A 122 -2.49 1.28 -13.07
N ASN A 123 -2.54 2.51 -13.59
CA ASN A 123 -2.77 2.77 -15.01
C ASN A 123 -2.10 4.08 -15.47
N GLN A 124 -2.30 4.44 -16.74
CA GLN A 124 -1.63 5.58 -17.35
C GLN A 124 -2.09 6.93 -16.78
N GLU A 125 -3.38 7.08 -16.44
CA GLU A 125 -3.91 8.35 -15.91
C GLU A 125 -3.25 8.72 -14.58
N TYR A 126 -3.08 7.75 -13.69
CA TYR A 126 -2.36 7.95 -12.41
C TYR A 126 -0.89 8.33 -12.61
N ARG A 127 -0.25 7.79 -13.65
CA ARG A 127 1.14 8.15 -14.00
C ARG A 127 1.24 9.55 -14.58
N ASP A 128 0.30 9.92 -15.47
CA ASP A 128 0.28 11.21 -16.14
C ASP A 128 0.03 12.35 -15.14
N GLU A 129 -0.89 12.15 -14.17
CA GLU A 129 -1.15 13.13 -13.12
C GLU A 129 -0.10 13.15 -12.01
N SER A 130 0.83 12.18 -11.98
CA SER A 130 1.74 11.94 -10.84
C SER A 130 0.99 12.00 -9.51
N THR A 131 -0.10 11.23 -9.45
CA THR A 131 -1.11 11.38 -8.39
C THR A 131 -0.47 11.22 -7.01
N PRO A 132 -0.77 12.11 -6.04
CA PRO A 132 -0.20 12.01 -4.70
C PRO A 132 -0.44 10.65 -4.05
N PHE A 133 0.54 10.18 -3.29
CA PHE A 133 0.43 8.92 -2.56
C PHE A 133 1.08 9.02 -1.19
N VAL A 134 0.73 8.07 -0.32
CA VAL A 134 1.39 7.81 0.95
C VAL A 134 1.79 6.35 0.99
N LEU A 135 3.06 6.10 1.33
CA LEU A 135 3.58 4.75 1.58
C LEU A 135 3.44 4.42 3.07
N TYR A 136 2.86 3.26 3.39
CA TYR A 136 2.71 2.74 4.75
C TYR A 136 3.53 1.48 4.92
N ARG A 137 4.24 1.39 6.05
CA ARG A 137 5.07 0.23 6.41
C ARG A 137 4.73 -0.26 7.81
N TYR A 138 4.66 -1.57 7.99
CA TYR A 138 4.39 -2.16 9.30
C TYR A 138 5.57 -1.91 10.26
N ALA A 139 5.31 -1.25 11.39
CA ALA A 139 6.35 -0.88 12.35
C ALA A 139 6.93 -2.08 13.12
N GLY A 140 6.23 -3.22 13.13
CA GLY A 140 6.69 -4.42 13.82
C GLY A 140 7.87 -5.14 13.17
N ASN A 141 8.19 -4.83 11.90
CA ASN A 141 9.33 -5.40 11.16
C ASN A 141 10.59 -4.50 11.21
N GLN A 142 10.60 -3.45 12.03
CA GLN A 142 11.79 -2.64 12.26
C GLN A 142 12.94 -3.53 12.81
N PRO A 143 14.15 -3.47 12.24
CA PRO A 143 15.33 -4.05 12.87
C PRO A 143 15.44 -3.53 14.31
N ALA A 144 15.91 -4.36 15.23
CA ALA A 144 15.92 -4.11 16.67
C ALA A 144 16.63 -2.81 17.11
N ASP A 145 17.34 -2.14 16.22
CA ASP A 145 18.18 -0.97 16.49
C ASP A 145 17.41 0.34 16.67
N GLU A 146 16.23 0.52 16.05
CA GLU A 146 15.42 1.74 16.28
C GLU A 146 14.68 1.74 17.62
N LYS A 147 14.40 0.56 18.19
CA LYS A 147 13.74 0.45 19.51
C LYS A 147 14.65 0.88 20.66
N LYS A 148 15.97 0.97 20.45
CA LYS A 148 16.93 1.44 21.47
C LYS A 148 17.07 2.97 21.52
N LYS A 149 16.86 3.70 20.41
CA LYS A 149 17.01 5.17 20.38
C LYS A 149 15.88 5.94 21.10
N LYS A 150 14.69 5.36 21.28
CA LYS A 150 13.58 6.00 22.00
C LYS A 150 13.58 5.76 23.52
N LYS A 151 14.53 4.98 24.06
CA LYS A 151 14.63 4.69 25.51
C LYS A 151 15.77 5.41 26.24
N GLN A 152 16.54 6.27 25.55
CA GLN A 152 17.56 7.11 26.17
C GLN A 152 17.20 8.58 26.01
N VAL A 153 16.26 9.04 26.84
CA VAL A 153 16.30 10.42 27.34
C VAL A 153 16.14 10.29 28.86
N PRO A 154 17.24 10.29 29.62
CA PRO A 154 17.17 10.49 31.06
C PRO A 154 17.17 11.99 31.37
N SER A 155 16.24 12.34 32.29
CA SER A 155 16.14 13.49 33.19
C SER A 155 16.73 14.84 32.80
#